data_AF-A0A2P2KDM8-F1
#
_entry.id   AF-A0A2P2KDM8-F1
#
_cell.length_a   1.000
_cell.length_b   1.000
_cell.length_c   1.000
_cell.angle_alpha   90.00
_cell.angle_beta   90.00
_cell.angle_gamma   90.00
#
_symmetry.space_group_name_H-M   'P 1'
#
loop_
_entity.id
_entity.type
_entity.pdbx_description
1 polymer ?
#
loop_
_entity_poly.entity_id
_entity_poly.type
_entity_poly.pdbx_seq_one_letter_code
_entity_poly.pdbx_strand_id
1 'polypeptide(L)'
;MGSASYAPESDALVWKIKSFAGNKEYMLRAEFRLPSITAEEPAPERKAPIRVKFEIPYFTVSGIQVRYLKIIEKSGYQALPWVRYITMAGEYELRLI
;
A
#
# COMPACT_ATOMS: atom_id res chain seq x y z
N MET A 1 2.76 15.35 -5.93
CA MET A 1 4.20 15.02 -5.94
C MET A 1 4.49 14.18 -4.70
N GLY A 2 5.20 13.06 -4.85
CA GLY A 2 5.59 12.20 -3.73
C GLY A 2 6.92 12.64 -3.12
N SER A 3 7.25 12.10 -1.94
CA SER A 3 8.55 12.28 -1.27
C SER A 3 9.22 10.93 -1.09
N ALA A 4 10.53 10.86 -1.30
CA ALA A 4 11.33 9.68 -1.00
C ALA A 4 12.31 9.98 0.12
N SER A 5 12.40 9.08 1.10
CA SER A 5 13.33 9.19 2.24
C SER A 5 13.91 7.82 2.56
N TYR A 6 15.19 7.77 2.87
CA TYR A 6 15.82 6.55 3.40
C TYR A 6 15.42 6.35 4.86
N ALA A 7 15.04 5.13 5.21
CA ALA A 7 14.63 4.69 6.54
C ALA A 7 15.64 3.65 7.07
N PRO A 8 16.75 4.10 7.71
CA PRO A 8 17.84 3.23 8.16
C PRO A 8 17.40 2.11 9.09
N GLU A 9 16.37 2.33 9.90
CA GLU A 9 15.77 1.36 10.82
C GLU A 9 15.21 0.12 10.13
N SER A 10 14.92 0.24 8.84
CA SER A 10 14.37 -0.82 8.00
C SER A 10 15.25 -1.15 6.79
N ASP A 11 16.44 -0.52 6.71
CA ASP A 11 17.35 -0.58 5.57
C ASP A 11 16.62 -0.43 4.21
N ALA A 12 15.71 0.55 4.13
CA ALA A 12 14.78 0.68 3.02
C ALA A 12 14.60 2.13 2.54
N LEU A 13 14.42 2.30 1.24
CA LEU A 13 13.94 3.55 0.65
C LEU A 13 12.42 3.60 0.72
N VAL A 14 11.87 4.58 1.44
CA VAL A 14 10.43 4.78 1.54
C VAL A 14 10.00 5.86 0.57
N TRP A 15 9.20 5.47 -0.43
CA TRP A 15 8.57 6.41 -1.36
C TRP A 15 7.09 6.60 -1.01
N LYS A 16 6.73 7.82 -0.63
CA LYS A 16 5.38 8.18 -0.20
C LYS A 16 4.71 9.10 -1.22
N ILE A 17 3.59 8.66 -1.77
CA ILE A 17 2.75 9.43 -2.69
C ILE A 17 1.41 9.66 -2.01
N LYS A 18 1.04 10.93 -1.74
CA LYS A 18 -0.22 11.26 -1.05
C LYS A 18 -1.46 10.97 -1.90
N SER A 19 -1.37 11.23 -3.21
CA SER A 19 -2.47 11.02 -4.14
C SER A 19 -1.92 10.43 -5.42
N PHE A 20 -2.42 9.25 -5.76
CA PHE A 20 -2.08 8.51 -6.96
C PHE A 20 -3.38 8.26 -7.72
N ALA A 21 -3.60 9.01 -8.81
CA ALA A 21 -4.76 8.78 -9.65
C ALA A 21 -4.58 7.49 -10.46
N GLY A 22 -5.66 6.75 -10.68
CA GLY A 22 -5.63 5.56 -11.52
C GLY A 22 -5.12 5.87 -12.94
N ASN A 23 -4.53 4.86 -13.59
CA ASN A 23 -3.94 4.97 -14.94
C ASN A 23 -2.84 6.03 -15.08
N LYS A 24 -2.17 6.38 -13.96
CA LYS A 24 -0.97 7.22 -13.99
C LYS A 24 0.27 6.41 -13.71
N GLU A 25 1.37 6.88 -14.26
CA GLU A 25 2.70 6.36 -14.00
C GLU A 25 3.54 7.43 -13.30
N TYR A 26 4.31 7.00 -12.31
CA TYR A 26 5.25 7.84 -11.59
C TYR A 26 6.58 7.10 -11.51
N MET A 27 7.69 7.81 -11.68
CA MET A 27 9.03 7.22 -11.65
C MET A 27 9.83 7.80 -10.47
N LEU A 28 10.55 6.94 -9.77
CA LEU A 28 11.55 7.31 -8.77
C LEU A 28 12.92 6.82 -9.22
N ARG A 29 13.90 7.71 -9.21
CA ARG A 29 15.31 7.36 -9.40
C ARG A 29 16.06 7.63 -8.11
N ALA A 30 16.78 6.64 -7.62
CA ALA A 30 17.61 6.73 -6.42
C ALA A 30 18.99 6.16 -6.71
N GLU A 31 20.01 6.75 -6.09
CA GLU A 31 21.40 6.32 -6.21
C GLU A 31 21.97 6.20 -4.79
N PHE A 32 22.49 5.03 -4.46
CA PHE A 32 23.13 4.76 -3.18
C PHE A 32 24.62 4.68 -3.37
N ARG A 33 25.37 5.40 -2.52
CA ARG A 33 26.82 5.28 -2.47
C ARG A 33 27.18 4.23 -1.45
N LEU A 34 27.79 3.15 -1.93
CA LEU A 34 28.29 2.09 -1.08
C LEU A 34 29.70 2.43 -0.58
N PRO A 35 30.09 1.98 0.63
CA PRO A 35 31.47 2.04 1.07
C PRO A 35 32.39 1.28 0.11
N SER A 36 33.64 1.74 -0.03
CA SER A 36 34.66 1.06 -0.83
C SER A 36 35.18 -0.24 -0.19
N ILE A 37 34.87 -0.46 1.09
CA ILE A 37 35.26 -1.64 1.86
C ILE A 37 34.08 -2.62 1.85
N THR A 38 34.30 -3.81 1.32
CA THR A 38 33.34 -4.90 1.37
C THR A 38 33.25 -5.46 2.78
N ALA A 39 32.03 -5.71 3.26
CA ALA A 39 31.84 -6.46 4.50
C ALA A 39 32.42 -7.88 4.35
N GLU A 40 33.02 -8.41 5.43
CA GLU A 40 33.54 -9.79 5.45
C GLU A 40 32.40 -10.84 5.43
N GLU A 41 31.20 -10.44 5.85
CA GLU A 41 29.99 -11.25 5.72
C GLU A 41 29.40 -11.12 4.31
N PRO A 42 29.07 -12.24 3.65
CA PRO A 42 28.37 -12.19 2.37
C PRO A 42 27.04 -11.47 2.56
N ALA A 43 26.80 -10.45 1.72
CA ALA A 43 25.51 -9.79 1.66
C ALA A 43 24.41 -10.87 1.48
N PRO A 44 23.27 -10.77 2.20
CA PRO A 44 22.23 -11.77 2.11
C PRO A 44 21.83 -11.98 0.65
N GLU A 45 21.94 -13.22 0.16
CA GLU A 45 21.68 -13.60 -1.24
C GLU A 45 20.27 -13.21 -1.73
N ARG A 46 19.33 -12.97 -0.80
CA ARG A 46 17.97 -12.56 -1.09
C ARG A 46 17.80 -11.05 -1.01
N LYS A 47 17.68 -10.41 -2.17
CA LYS A 47 17.09 -9.07 -2.30
C LYS A 47 15.71 -9.08 -1.64
N ALA A 48 15.51 -8.22 -0.64
CA ALA A 48 14.21 -8.07 0.00
C ALA A 48 13.16 -7.64 -1.05
N PRO A 49 11.91 -8.14 -0.96
CA PRO A 49 10.86 -7.74 -1.88
C PRO A 49 10.46 -6.28 -1.66
N ILE A 50 10.02 -5.63 -2.74
CA ILE A 50 9.44 -4.29 -2.68
C ILE A 50 8.00 -4.42 -2.15
N ARG A 51 7.74 -3.81 -0.99
CA ARG A 51 6.41 -3.77 -0.37
C ARG A 51 5.68 -2.49 -0.74
N VAL A 52 4.41 -2.62 -1.13
CA VAL A 52 3.57 -1.45 -1.44
C VAL A 52 2.38 -1.39 -0.50
N LYS A 53 2.16 -0.23 0.12
CA LYS A 53 0.97 0.07 0.91
C LYS A 53 0.16 1.13 0.19
N PHE A 54 -1.12 0.86 -0.02
CA PHE A 54 -2.05 1.81 -0.64
C PHE A 54 -3.45 1.64 -0.07
N GLU A 55 -4.26 2.69 -0.25
CA GLU A 55 -5.68 2.70 0.05
C GLU A 55 -6.41 3.36 -1.14
N ILE A 56 -7.48 2.71 -1.61
CA ILE A 56 -8.33 3.21 -2.68
C ILE A 56 -9.75 3.37 -2.11
N PRO A 57 -10.20 4.60 -1.85
CA PRO A 57 -11.54 4.85 -1.34
C PRO A 57 -12.58 4.63 -2.44
N TYR A 58 -13.77 4.19 -2.05
CA TYR A 58 -14.95 4.00 -2.91
C TYR A 58 -14.74 3.05 -4.10
N PHE A 59 -13.75 2.15 -4.02
CA PHE A 59 -13.44 1.17 -5.04
C PHE A 59 -13.39 -0.24 -4.45
N THR A 60 -13.89 -1.23 -5.19
CA THR A 60 -13.86 -2.65 -4.83
C THR A 60 -13.16 -3.47 -5.90
N VAL A 61 -12.04 -4.11 -5.54
CA VAL A 61 -11.33 -5.01 -6.46
C VAL A 61 -12.08 -6.32 -6.66
N SER A 62 -12.72 -6.84 -5.61
CA SER A 62 -13.49 -8.10 -5.66
C SER A 62 -14.83 -7.98 -6.37
N GLY A 63 -15.29 -6.76 -6.68
CA GLY A 63 -16.64 -6.51 -7.22
C GLY A 63 -17.77 -6.71 -6.20
N ILE A 64 -17.47 -6.88 -4.91
CA ILE A 64 -18.50 -7.01 -3.88
C ILE A 64 -19.40 -5.77 -3.83
N GLN A 65 -20.71 -5.99 -3.73
CA GLN A 65 -21.69 -4.94 -3.62
C GLN A 65 -22.77 -5.33 -2.59
N VAL A 66 -22.88 -4.56 -1.53
CA VAL A 66 -23.97 -4.66 -0.55
C VAL A 66 -25.24 -4.12 -1.19
N ARG A 67 -26.23 -4.98 -1.42
CA ARG A 67 -27.50 -4.62 -2.06
C ARG A 67 -28.57 -4.16 -1.07
N TYR A 68 -28.63 -4.80 0.10
CA TYR A 68 -29.63 -4.49 1.12
C TYR A 68 -29.04 -4.68 2.51
N LEU A 69 -29.47 -3.84 3.46
CA LEU A 69 -29.25 -4.00 4.89
C LEU A 69 -30.62 -3.98 5.56
N LYS A 70 -31.11 -5.15 5.98
CA LYS A 70 -32.41 -5.29 6.64
C LYS A 70 -32.25 -5.12 8.14
N ILE A 71 -32.93 -4.14 8.71
CA ILE A 71 -32.93 -3.87 10.15
C ILE A 71 -34.32 -4.23 10.68
N ILE A 72 -34.38 -5.14 11.66
CA ILE A 72 -35.62 -5.63 12.26
C ILE A 72 -35.62 -5.19 13.72
N GLU A 73 -36.43 -4.18 14.04
CA GLU A 73 -36.49 -3.55 15.36
C GLU A 73 -37.96 -3.38 15.76
N LYS A 74 -38.30 -3.71 17.02
CA LYS A 74 -39.69 -3.72 17.51
C LYS A 74 -40.21 -2.32 17.88
N SER A 75 -39.30 -1.40 18.19
CA SER A 75 -39.62 -0.03 18.59
C SER A 75 -40.03 0.90 17.42
N GLY A 76 -39.95 0.43 16.16
CA GLY A 76 -40.30 1.24 14.99
C GLY A 76 -39.28 2.32 14.63
N TYR A 77 -38.10 2.29 15.24
CA TYR A 77 -37.00 3.21 14.92
C TYR A 77 -36.56 3.08 13.45
N GLN A 78 -36.46 4.22 12.76
CA GLN A 78 -35.94 4.28 11.39
C GLN A 78 -34.42 4.47 11.41
N ALA A 79 -33.70 3.44 10.95
CA ALA A 79 -32.26 3.51 10.80
C ALA A 79 -31.85 4.07 9.43
N LEU A 80 -30.72 4.77 9.41
CA LEU A 80 -30.09 5.31 8.20
C LEU A 80 -28.86 4.45 7.85
N PRO A 81 -29.00 3.41 7.00
CA PRO A 81 -27.88 2.55 6.65
C PRO A 81 -26.91 3.31 5.73
N TRP A 82 -25.62 3.17 5.99
CA TRP A 82 -24.56 3.72 5.15
C TRP A 82 -23.48 2.67 4.91
N VAL A 83 -22.87 2.71 3.73
CA VAL A 83 -21.78 1.79 3.34
C VAL A 83 -20.69 2.61 2.68
N ARG A 84 -19.44 2.32 3.04
CA ARG A 84 -18.26 2.77 2.30
C ARG A 84 -17.42 1.57 1.92
N TYR A 85 -16.86 1.61 0.72
CA TYR A 85 -15.88 0.63 0.28
C TYR A 85 -14.49 1.23 0.37
N ILE A 86 -13.54 0.45 0.88
CA ILE A 86 -12.14 0.82 0.95
C ILE A 86 -11.36 -0.41 0.53
N THR A 87 -10.55 -0.28 -0.53
CA THR A 87 -9.58 -1.30 -0.90
C THR A 87 -8.24 -0.92 -0.28
N MET A 88 -7.67 -1.81 0.53
CA MET A 88 -6.33 -1.64 1.08
C MET A 88 -5.41 -2.74 0.57
N ALA A 89 -4.11 -2.44 0.47
CA ALA A 89 -3.10 -3.45 0.20
C ALA A 89 -3.05 -4.46 1.36
N GLY A 90 -3.12 -5.76 1.05
CA GLY A 90 -2.73 -6.85 1.95
C GLY A 90 -1.22 -7.09 1.90
N GLU A 91 -0.80 -8.35 1.74
CA GLU A 91 0.59 -8.70 1.41
C GLU A 91 0.86 -8.43 -0.08
N TYR A 92 1.12 -7.16 -0.40
CA TYR A 92 1.48 -6.73 -1.75
C TYR A 92 3.00 -6.58 -1.89
N GLU A 93 3.64 -7.64 -2.37
CA GLU A 93 5.09 -7.76 -2.51
C GLU A 93 5.50 -8.02 -3.97
N LEU A 94 6.51 -7.28 -4.43
CA LEU A 94 7.13 -7.45 -5.75
C LEU A 94 8.56 -7.94 -5.55
N ARG A 95 8.91 -9.10 -6.13
CA ARG A 95 10.27 -9.64 -6.05
C ARG A 95 11.10 -9.12 -7.20
N LEU A 96 12.30 -8.64 -6.87
CA LEU A 96 13.32 -8.33 -7.86
C LEU A 96 13.90 -9.64 -8.39
N ILE A 97 13.85 -9.82 -9.71
CA ILE A 97 14.55 -10.90 -10.41
C ILE A 97 16.04 -10.56 -10.48
#